data_AF-A0A9P3LA95-F1
#
_entry.id   AF-A0A9P3LA95-F1
#
_cell.length_a   1.000
_cell.length_b   1.000
_cell.length_c   1.000
_cell.angle_alpha   90.00
_cell.angle_beta   90.00
_cell.angle_gamma   90.00
#
_symmetry.space_group_name_H-M   'P 1'
#
loop_
_entity.id
_entity.type
_entity.pdbx_description
1 polymer ?
#
loop_
_entity_poly.entity_id
_entity_poly.type
_entity_poly.pdbx_seq_one_letter_code
_entity_poly.pdbx_strand_id
1 'polypeptide(L)'
;MSKSKSNGSASDGHTNVVSSLDNVPVTKQRVPWTNWKKVKESGIARANIAVTEVSPDGATEPKDFTEKHAQETVLQQHVVFFDLNNDGVINVYETYIGFRLLGWGILLSLLAMTVIHGGFSWYSLPPGRWLPDPFFRIYIKDVNGAKHGSDTGTYDHEGRFRAQQFADFFSKYGEQLSDGSWGITYPDALKGARGQRCVNDPFGWLAELFEWTATWLTIWPHDGIMRMEDVRGVYDGSYFFKIAGERRQKYVKGELVII
;
A
#
# COMPACT_ATOMS: atom_id res chain seq x y z
N MET A 1 -5.84 16.25 -44.34
CA MET A 1 -5.78 15.54 -43.05
C MET A 1 -6.75 16.22 -42.09
N SER A 2 -7.90 15.59 -41.84
CA SER A 2 -8.93 16.11 -40.95
C SER A 2 -8.47 16.03 -39.50
N LYS A 3 -8.39 17.16 -38.79
CA LYS A 3 -8.20 17.19 -37.35
C LYS A 3 -9.50 16.69 -36.71
N SER A 4 -9.51 15.43 -36.29
CA SER A 4 -10.53 14.91 -35.37
C SER A 4 -10.53 15.81 -34.12
N LYS A 5 -11.58 16.60 -33.95
CA LYS A 5 -11.83 17.34 -32.70
C LYS A 5 -12.24 16.29 -31.67
N SER A 6 -11.36 15.99 -30.71
CA SER A 6 -11.73 15.14 -29.59
C SER A 6 -12.82 15.83 -28.76
N ASN A 7 -13.98 15.17 -28.60
CA ASN A 7 -15.07 15.59 -27.71
C ASN A 7 -14.71 15.30 -26.23
N GLY A 8 -13.51 15.72 -25.81
CA GLY A 8 -12.99 15.53 -24.46
C GLY A 8 -13.07 16.82 -23.66
N SER A 9 -13.42 16.71 -22.38
CA SER A 9 -13.32 17.82 -21.42
C SER A 9 -11.88 17.92 -20.93
N ALA A 10 -11.25 19.08 -21.08
CA ALA A 10 -9.97 19.37 -20.45
C ALA A 10 -10.17 19.56 -18.95
N SER A 11 -9.29 19.00 -18.11
CA SER A 11 -9.26 19.24 -16.68
C SER A 11 -8.17 20.26 -16.35
N ASP A 12 -8.58 21.44 -15.90
CA ASP A 12 -7.82 22.58 -15.39
C ASP A 12 -6.75 23.25 -16.29
N GLY A 13 -6.78 24.59 -16.26
CA GLY A 13 -6.23 25.53 -17.25
C GLY A 13 -4.71 25.62 -17.39
N HIS A 14 -3.94 24.57 -17.10
CA HIS A 14 -2.48 24.57 -17.26
C HIS A 14 -1.91 23.48 -18.17
N THR A 15 -2.70 22.48 -18.58
CA THR A 15 -2.24 21.52 -19.60
C THR A 15 -3.40 21.07 -20.51
N ASN A 16 -3.18 21.03 -21.84
CA ASN A 16 -4.14 20.53 -22.82
C ASN A 16 -4.21 18.98 -22.81
N VAL A 17 -4.44 18.36 -21.64
CA VAL A 17 -4.51 16.90 -21.50
C VAL A 17 -5.97 16.45 -21.49
N VAL A 18 -6.34 15.62 -22.46
CA VAL A 18 -7.66 14.99 -22.51
C VAL A 18 -7.63 13.73 -21.64
N SER A 19 -8.24 13.80 -20.46
CA SER A 19 -8.31 12.71 -19.47
C SER A 19 -9.67 12.02 -19.44
N SER A 20 -10.68 12.58 -20.11
CA SER A 20 -12.04 12.03 -20.17
C SER A 20 -12.69 12.23 -21.54
N LEU A 21 -13.62 11.34 -21.88
CA LEU A 21 -14.39 11.36 -23.13
C LEU A 21 -15.90 11.35 -22.85
N ASP A 22 -16.65 12.19 -23.56
CA ASP A 22 -18.11 12.33 -23.38
C ASP A 22 -18.89 11.03 -23.58
N ASN A 23 -18.45 10.22 -24.55
CA ASN A 23 -19.07 8.95 -24.91
C ASN A 23 -18.53 7.74 -24.13
N VAL A 24 -17.60 7.95 -23.18
CA VAL A 24 -17.02 6.88 -22.35
C VAL A 24 -17.22 7.22 -20.87
N PRO A 25 -18.41 6.95 -20.29
CA PRO A 25 -18.80 7.43 -18.97
C PRO A 25 -17.82 7.10 -17.85
N VAL A 26 -17.18 5.93 -17.89
CA VAL A 26 -16.21 5.51 -16.86
C VAL A 26 -15.03 6.48 -16.72
N THR A 27 -14.61 7.15 -17.80
CA THR A 27 -13.51 8.12 -17.77
C THR A 27 -13.89 9.45 -17.12
N LYS A 28 -15.18 9.75 -17.00
CA LYS A 28 -15.70 10.90 -16.24
C LYS A 28 -16.01 10.56 -14.78
N GLN A 29 -16.37 9.30 -14.51
CA GLN A 29 -16.66 8.83 -13.16
C GLN A 29 -15.37 8.60 -12.35
N ARG A 30 -14.30 8.15 -13.01
CA ARG A 30 -13.02 7.80 -12.40
C ARG A 30 -11.96 8.81 -12.80
N VAL A 31 -12.09 10.03 -12.31
CA VAL A 31 -11.21 11.14 -12.67
C VAL A 31 -9.81 10.93 -12.07
N PRO A 32 -8.73 11.06 -12.85
CA PRO A 32 -7.36 11.04 -12.32
C PRO A 32 -7.08 12.21 -11.39
N TRP A 33 -6.15 12.03 -10.46
CA TRP A 33 -5.70 13.12 -9.60
C TRP A 33 -4.86 14.12 -10.40
N THR A 34 -5.24 15.39 -10.42
CA THR A 34 -4.51 16.45 -11.15
C THR A 34 -3.94 17.53 -10.25
N ASN A 35 -4.40 17.62 -9.01
CA ASN A 35 -4.10 18.73 -8.11
C ASN A 35 -2.80 18.50 -7.32
N TRP A 36 -1.67 18.49 -8.02
CA TRP A 36 -0.33 18.42 -7.42
C TRP A 36 0.24 19.84 -7.23
N LYS A 37 0.57 20.21 -6.00
CA LYS A 37 1.15 21.52 -5.64
C LYS A 37 2.51 21.36 -4.97
N LYS A 38 2.66 20.37 -4.08
CA LYS A 38 3.87 20.12 -3.31
C LYS A 38 4.67 18.93 -3.83
N VAL A 39 4.01 17.92 -4.40
CA VAL A 39 4.71 16.78 -5.00
C VAL A 39 5.19 17.14 -6.40
N LYS A 40 6.50 17.30 -6.56
CA LYS A 40 7.14 17.47 -7.87
C LYS A 40 7.10 16.15 -8.63
N GLU A 41 6.88 16.18 -9.95
CA GLU A 41 7.03 15.01 -10.83
C GLU A 41 6.30 13.75 -10.31
N SER A 42 5.01 13.90 -10.01
CA SER A 42 4.17 12.84 -9.41
C SER A 42 4.10 11.53 -10.21
N GLY A 43 4.40 11.58 -11.51
CA GLY A 43 4.47 10.42 -12.40
C GLY A 43 5.74 9.57 -12.25
N ILE A 44 6.80 10.09 -11.60
CA ILE A 44 8.01 9.32 -11.32
C ILE A 44 7.78 8.50 -10.05
N ALA A 45 8.18 7.23 -10.04
CA ALA A 45 8.12 6.40 -8.83
C ALA A 45 9.22 6.80 -7.83
N ARG A 46 8.89 6.84 -6.53
CA ARG A 46 9.80 7.16 -5.45
C ARG A 46 10.38 5.89 -4.84
N ALA A 47 11.70 5.78 -4.81
CA ALA A 47 12.35 4.56 -4.34
C ALA A 47 12.00 4.24 -2.89
N ASN A 48 12.17 5.21 -2.00
CA ASN A 48 12.23 5.02 -0.54
C ASN A 48 11.31 5.97 0.25
N ILE A 49 10.38 6.65 -0.41
CA ILE A 49 9.41 7.54 0.27
C ILE A 49 8.02 7.45 -0.35
N ALA A 50 6.99 7.30 0.48
CA ALA A 50 5.59 7.41 0.06
C ALA A 50 5.12 8.87 0.19
N VAL A 51 5.03 9.57 -0.94
CA VAL A 51 4.75 11.03 -0.98
C VAL A 51 3.29 11.35 -1.27
N THR A 52 2.77 12.39 -0.63
CA THR A 52 1.45 12.99 -0.87
C THR A 52 1.52 14.51 -0.77
N GLU A 53 0.41 15.22 -1.04
CA GLU A 53 0.33 16.67 -0.83
C GLU A 53 0.45 17.08 0.67
N VAL A 54 0.13 16.17 1.58
CA VAL A 54 0.31 16.41 3.03
C VAL A 54 1.74 16.05 3.45
N SER A 55 2.28 14.97 2.90
CA SER A 55 3.57 14.38 3.24
C SER A 55 4.50 14.34 2.01
N PRO A 56 4.94 15.49 1.45
CA PRO A 56 5.70 15.53 0.20
C PRO A 56 7.13 14.97 0.34
N ASP A 57 7.65 14.93 1.56
CA ASP A 57 9.00 14.48 1.88
C ASP A 57 9.02 13.10 2.59
N GLY A 58 7.90 12.37 2.58
CA GLY A 58 7.76 11.06 3.23
C GLY A 58 7.05 11.11 4.58
N ALA A 59 7.13 10.01 5.34
CA ALA A 59 6.41 9.86 6.61
C ALA A 59 6.88 10.86 7.68
N THR A 60 5.91 11.54 8.29
CA THR A 60 6.14 12.48 9.40
C THR A 60 6.07 11.79 10.77
N GLU A 61 5.36 10.66 10.84
CA GLU A 61 5.19 9.85 12.04
C GLU A 61 5.44 8.37 11.72
N PRO A 62 6.23 7.64 12.53
CA PRO A 62 7.00 8.13 13.68
C PRO A 62 8.17 9.03 13.26
N LYS A 63 8.69 9.82 14.21
CA LYS A 63 9.81 10.72 13.97
C LYS A 63 11.04 9.97 13.40
N ASP A 64 11.66 10.58 12.41
CA ASP A 64 12.85 10.09 11.69
C ASP A 64 12.63 8.77 10.92
N PHE A 65 11.37 8.37 10.64
CA PHE A 65 11.07 7.14 9.90
C PHE A 65 11.73 7.14 8.51
N THR A 66 11.52 8.19 7.72
CA THR A 66 12.09 8.31 6.38
C THR A 66 13.61 8.24 6.37
N GLU A 67 14.28 8.85 7.35
CA GLU A 67 15.74 8.84 7.45
C GLU A 67 16.28 7.45 7.81
N LYS A 68 15.63 6.76 8.76
CA LYS A 68 15.99 5.40 9.19
C LYS A 68 15.84 4.37 8.07
N HIS A 69 14.85 4.57 7.21
CA HIS A 69 14.49 3.66 6.14
C HIS A 69 14.96 4.12 4.75
N ALA A 70 15.90 5.08 4.70
CA ALA A 70 16.35 5.69 3.44
C ALA A 70 17.03 4.71 2.46
N GLN A 71 17.49 3.55 2.93
CA GLN A 71 18.17 2.51 2.14
C GLN A 71 17.25 1.35 1.72
N GLU A 72 15.95 1.49 1.95
CA GLU A 72 14.94 0.48 1.65
C GLU A 72 13.96 1.02 0.61
N THR A 73 13.49 0.15 -0.29
CA THR A 73 12.37 0.52 -1.15
C THR A 73 11.10 0.68 -0.32
N VAL A 74 10.11 1.46 -0.76
CA VAL A 74 8.86 1.64 0.02
C VAL A 74 8.18 0.31 0.33
N LEU A 75 8.22 -0.66 -0.59
CA LEU A 75 7.69 -2.00 -0.32
C LEU A 75 8.54 -2.79 0.70
N GLN A 76 9.85 -2.58 0.77
CA GLN A 76 10.66 -3.16 1.86
C GLN A 76 10.25 -2.54 3.20
N GLN A 77 10.08 -1.21 3.25
CA GLN A 77 9.63 -0.49 4.46
C GLN A 77 8.26 -0.98 4.95
N HIS A 78 7.36 -1.34 4.04
CA HIS A 78 6.08 -1.96 4.36
C HIS A 78 6.23 -3.18 5.27
N VAL A 79 7.19 -4.05 4.97
CA VAL A 79 7.30 -5.38 5.58
C VAL A 79 8.28 -5.43 6.75
N VAL A 80 9.22 -4.49 6.87
CA VAL A 80 10.26 -4.51 7.93
C VAL A 80 9.69 -4.44 9.35
N PHE A 81 8.45 -3.97 9.53
CA PHE A 81 7.78 -4.07 10.84
C PHE A 81 7.71 -5.51 11.35
N PHE A 82 7.52 -6.47 10.44
CA PHE A 82 7.33 -7.89 10.75
C PHE A 82 8.65 -8.66 10.89
N ASP A 83 9.79 -8.10 10.50
CA ASP A 83 11.11 -8.68 10.75
C ASP A 83 11.55 -8.30 12.17
N LEU A 84 11.31 -9.18 13.15
CA LEU A 84 11.46 -8.84 14.56
C LEU A 84 12.91 -8.93 15.02
N ASN A 85 13.70 -9.83 14.42
CA ASN A 85 15.11 -10.00 14.72
C ASN A 85 16.04 -9.14 13.83
N ASN A 86 15.51 -8.53 12.77
CA ASN A 86 16.21 -7.68 11.81
C ASN A 86 17.28 -8.44 10.99
N ASP A 87 17.00 -9.70 10.63
CA ASP A 87 17.89 -10.52 9.79
C ASP A 87 17.57 -10.45 8.28
N GLY A 88 16.53 -9.70 7.91
CA GLY A 88 16.07 -9.55 6.53
C GLY A 88 15.18 -10.70 6.04
N VAL A 89 14.77 -11.63 6.92
CA VAL A 89 13.97 -12.80 6.62
C VAL A 89 12.83 -12.95 7.62
N ILE A 90 11.60 -12.76 7.16
CA ILE A 90 10.41 -12.87 8.00
C ILE A 90 9.98 -14.34 8.08
N ASN A 91 9.98 -14.89 9.30
CA ASN A 91 9.45 -16.21 9.59
C ASN A 91 7.92 -16.17 9.82
N VAL A 92 7.25 -17.30 9.63
CA VAL A 92 5.79 -17.43 9.87
C VAL A 92 5.38 -16.93 11.26
N TYR A 93 6.18 -17.25 12.28
CA TYR A 93 5.91 -16.83 13.65
C TYR A 93 6.05 -15.32 13.85
N GLU A 94 6.98 -14.66 13.15
CA GLU A 94 7.17 -13.22 13.26
C GLU A 94 6.01 -12.45 12.64
N THR A 95 5.46 -12.94 11.52
CA THR A 95 4.22 -12.39 10.96
C THR A 95 3.05 -12.54 11.94
N TYR A 96 2.88 -13.72 12.55
CA TYR A 96 1.86 -13.92 13.58
C TYR A 96 2.01 -12.90 14.71
N ILE A 97 3.21 -12.77 15.28
CA ILE A 97 3.49 -11.83 16.36
C ILE A 97 3.30 -10.38 15.91
N GLY A 98 3.73 -10.01 14.70
CA GLY A 98 3.54 -8.67 14.15
C GLY A 98 2.06 -8.28 14.12
N PHE A 99 1.18 -9.16 13.66
CA PHE A 99 -0.28 -8.90 13.72
C PHE A 99 -0.81 -8.82 15.15
N ARG A 100 -0.33 -9.68 16.06
CA ARG A 100 -0.70 -9.59 17.49
C ARG A 100 -0.25 -8.24 18.08
N LEU A 101 0.92 -7.74 17.71
CA LEU A 101 1.43 -6.43 18.11
C LEU A 101 0.61 -5.28 17.51
N LEU A 102 0.04 -5.45 16.31
CA LEU A 102 -0.91 -4.50 15.73
C LEU A 102 -2.29 -4.54 16.42
N GLY A 103 -2.52 -5.50 17.33
CA GLY A 103 -3.78 -5.63 18.09
C GLY A 103 -4.77 -6.62 17.48
N TRP A 104 -4.36 -7.39 16.46
CA TRP A 104 -5.21 -8.42 15.90
C TRP A 104 -5.40 -9.58 16.89
N GLY A 105 -6.57 -10.22 16.83
CA GLY A 105 -6.87 -11.43 17.60
C GLY A 105 -6.10 -12.65 17.09
N ILE A 106 -6.07 -13.73 17.89
CA ILE A 106 -5.34 -14.98 17.59
C ILE A 106 -5.74 -15.55 16.23
N LEU A 107 -7.04 -15.74 15.99
CA LEU A 107 -7.54 -16.39 14.77
C LEU A 107 -7.24 -15.58 13.51
N LEU A 108 -7.41 -14.26 13.57
CA LEU A 108 -7.10 -13.38 12.44
C LEU A 108 -5.59 -13.33 12.16
N SER A 109 -4.76 -13.35 13.20
CA SER A 109 -3.30 -13.35 13.06
C SER A 109 -2.79 -14.65 12.46
N LEU A 110 -3.35 -15.80 12.86
CA LEU A 110 -3.05 -17.10 12.25
C LEU A 110 -3.49 -17.13 10.77
N LEU A 111 -4.69 -16.63 10.47
CA LEU A 111 -5.17 -16.55 9.09
C LEU A 111 -4.24 -15.67 8.23
N ALA A 112 -3.89 -14.47 8.71
CA ALA A 112 -3.01 -13.56 8.00
C ALA A 112 -1.63 -14.18 7.75
N MET A 113 -1.03 -14.80 8.77
CA MET A 113 0.21 -15.56 8.65
C MET A 113 0.11 -16.62 7.54
N THR A 114 -0.92 -17.46 7.55
CA THR A 114 -1.07 -18.52 6.54
C THR A 114 -1.22 -17.96 5.13
N VAL A 115 -2.05 -16.93 4.96
CA VAL A 115 -2.30 -16.31 3.64
C VAL A 115 -1.03 -15.65 3.10
N ILE A 116 -0.34 -14.85 3.92
CA ILE A 116 0.86 -14.10 3.51
C ILE A 116 2.02 -15.05 3.15
N HIS A 117 2.32 -16.02 4.02
CA HIS A 117 3.44 -16.93 3.77
C HIS A 117 3.14 -17.95 2.67
N GLY A 118 1.90 -18.43 2.58
CA GLY A 118 1.47 -19.31 1.49
C GLY A 118 1.44 -18.60 0.13
N GLY A 119 1.12 -17.30 0.12
CA GLY A 119 1.04 -16.49 -1.09
C GLY A 119 2.39 -15.96 -1.56
N PHE A 120 3.28 -15.53 -0.66
CA PHE A 120 4.44 -14.70 -1.03
C PHE A 120 5.80 -15.36 -0.84
N SER A 121 5.92 -16.43 -0.04
CA SER A 121 7.24 -17.03 0.27
C SER A 121 8.02 -17.41 -0.99
N TRP A 122 7.37 -18.12 -1.93
CA TRP A 122 8.00 -18.53 -3.19
C TRP A 122 8.49 -17.34 -4.02
N TYR A 123 7.65 -16.31 -4.14
CA TYR A 123 7.93 -15.17 -5.00
C TYR A 123 8.94 -14.18 -4.40
N SER A 124 9.23 -14.30 -3.11
CA SER A 124 10.30 -13.58 -2.44
C SER A 124 11.65 -14.31 -2.44
N LEU A 125 11.77 -15.47 -3.10
CA LEU A 125 13.01 -16.25 -3.08
C LEU A 125 14.18 -15.46 -3.69
N PRO A 126 15.38 -15.52 -3.06
CA PRO A 126 16.58 -14.92 -3.63
C PRO A 126 16.90 -15.43 -5.04
N PRO A 127 17.51 -14.60 -5.91
CA PRO A 127 17.88 -14.99 -7.26
C PRO A 127 18.67 -16.31 -7.30
N GLY A 128 18.29 -17.20 -8.23
CA GLY A 128 18.89 -18.52 -8.37
C GLY A 128 18.29 -19.61 -7.46
N ARG A 129 17.41 -19.26 -6.51
CA ARG A 129 16.59 -20.25 -5.78
C ARG A 129 15.25 -20.44 -6.47
N TRP A 130 14.93 -21.70 -6.73
CA TRP A 130 13.71 -22.09 -7.46
C TRP A 130 12.94 -23.22 -6.78
N LEU A 131 13.46 -23.77 -5.68
CA LEU A 131 12.74 -24.71 -4.83
C LEU A 131 12.02 -23.93 -3.73
N PRO A 132 10.80 -24.34 -3.34
CA PRO A 132 10.06 -23.68 -2.28
C PRO A 132 10.87 -23.70 -0.99
N ASP A 133 10.82 -22.60 -0.23
CA ASP A 133 11.36 -22.61 1.13
C ASP A 133 10.46 -23.51 2.00
N PRO A 134 10.96 -24.63 2.57
CA PRO A 134 10.14 -25.53 3.36
C PRO A 134 9.60 -24.90 4.65
N PHE A 135 10.16 -23.75 5.07
CA PHE A 135 9.70 -22.98 6.22
C PHE A 135 8.82 -21.79 5.83
N PHE A 136 8.48 -21.67 4.54
CA PHE A 136 7.64 -20.61 3.99
C PHE A 136 8.12 -19.19 4.35
N ARG A 137 9.42 -18.97 4.51
CA ARG A 137 9.98 -17.65 4.89
C ARG A 137 9.81 -16.63 3.76
N ILE A 138 9.73 -15.35 4.14
CA ILE A 138 9.70 -14.23 3.21
C ILE A 138 11.02 -13.47 3.29
N TYR A 139 11.69 -13.28 2.16
CA TYR A 139 12.96 -12.56 2.12
C TYR A 139 12.71 -11.11 1.69
N ILE A 140 13.04 -10.16 2.57
CA ILE A 140 12.74 -8.73 2.35
C ILE A 140 13.48 -8.19 1.13
N LYS A 141 14.72 -8.63 0.91
CA LYS A 141 15.57 -8.15 -0.18
C LYS A 141 14.88 -8.22 -1.55
N ASP A 142 14.18 -9.32 -1.83
CA ASP A 142 13.58 -9.63 -3.13
C ASP A 142 12.03 -9.66 -3.06
N VAL A 143 11.45 -9.03 -2.03
CA VAL A 143 9.99 -9.02 -1.78
C VAL A 143 9.19 -8.37 -2.92
N ASN A 144 9.81 -7.51 -3.73
CA ASN A 144 9.18 -6.93 -4.92
C ASN A 144 8.76 -7.98 -5.95
N GLY A 145 9.35 -9.19 -5.93
CA GLY A 145 8.91 -10.32 -6.73
C GLY A 145 7.51 -10.83 -6.36
N ALA A 146 7.03 -10.55 -5.15
CA ALA A 146 5.72 -10.99 -4.65
C ALA A 146 4.55 -10.06 -5.03
N LYS A 147 4.78 -9.07 -5.90
CA LYS A 147 3.73 -8.20 -6.44
C LYS A 147 2.76 -8.97 -7.35
N HIS A 148 1.45 -8.75 -7.18
CA HIS A 148 0.40 -9.26 -8.08
C HIS A 148 -0.14 -8.18 -9.03
N GLY A 149 -0.92 -8.57 -10.03
CA GLY A 149 -1.31 -7.70 -11.15
C GLY A 149 -2.60 -6.90 -10.90
N SER A 150 -3.42 -7.31 -9.94
CA SER A 150 -4.73 -6.72 -9.64
C SER A 150 -4.71 -5.77 -8.45
N ASP A 151 -3.52 -5.32 -8.05
CA ASP A 151 -3.36 -4.32 -7.01
C ASP A 151 -3.71 -2.90 -7.49
N THR A 152 -3.65 -1.95 -6.56
CA THR A 152 -3.85 -0.51 -6.85
C THR A 152 -2.87 0.10 -7.87
N GLY A 153 -1.77 -0.58 -8.19
CA GLY A 153 -0.65 -0.01 -8.95
C GLY A 153 0.20 0.99 -8.17
N THR A 154 -0.01 1.14 -6.85
CA THR A 154 0.77 2.04 -5.99
C THR A 154 2.22 1.60 -5.86
N TYR A 155 2.51 0.30 -5.90
CA TYR A 155 3.86 -0.20 -6.11
C TYR A 155 4.13 -0.46 -7.58
N ASP A 156 5.33 -0.12 -8.05
CA ASP A 156 5.87 -0.69 -9.28
C ASP A 156 6.61 -2.03 -9.03
N HIS A 157 7.16 -2.61 -10.09
CA HIS A 157 7.84 -3.92 -10.02
C HIS A 157 9.15 -3.89 -9.25
N GLU A 158 9.71 -2.71 -8.98
CA GLU A 158 10.90 -2.53 -8.16
C GLU A 158 10.54 -2.22 -6.70
N GLY A 159 9.25 -2.22 -6.33
CA GLY A 159 8.78 -1.91 -4.98
C GLY A 159 8.80 -0.42 -4.64
N ARG A 160 8.88 0.45 -5.65
CA ARG A 160 8.89 1.91 -5.51
C ARG A 160 7.46 2.43 -5.46
N PHE A 161 7.24 3.54 -4.78
CA PHE A 161 5.92 4.15 -4.60
C PHE A 161 5.55 5.06 -5.77
N ARG A 162 4.40 4.81 -6.40
CA ARG A 162 3.87 5.64 -7.48
C ARG A 162 2.78 6.59 -6.97
N ALA A 163 3.19 7.82 -6.67
CA ALA A 163 2.32 8.84 -6.07
C ALA A 163 1.06 9.12 -6.92
N GLN A 164 1.19 9.17 -8.24
CA GLN A 164 0.05 9.35 -9.13
C GLN A 164 -1.01 8.25 -8.96
N GLN A 165 -0.62 6.98 -8.85
CA GLN A 165 -1.57 5.88 -8.75
C GLN A 165 -2.24 5.78 -7.39
N PHE A 166 -1.46 6.05 -6.34
CA PHE A 166 -2.00 6.18 -5.00
C PHE A 166 -3.09 7.26 -4.95
N ALA A 167 -2.77 8.47 -5.39
CA ALA A 167 -3.71 9.59 -5.37
C ALA A 167 -4.89 9.40 -6.33
N ASP A 168 -4.66 8.79 -7.50
CA ASP A 168 -5.71 8.38 -8.43
C ASP A 168 -6.72 7.44 -7.76
N PHE A 169 -6.28 6.52 -6.91
CA PHE A 169 -7.19 5.60 -6.24
C PHE A 169 -8.17 6.35 -5.34
N PHE A 170 -7.69 7.33 -4.57
CA PHE A 170 -8.53 8.20 -3.77
C PHE A 170 -9.42 9.11 -4.62
N SER A 171 -8.89 9.70 -5.68
CA SER A 171 -9.69 10.53 -6.62
C SER A 171 -10.83 9.74 -7.28
N LYS A 172 -10.62 8.45 -7.56
CA LYS A 172 -11.58 7.58 -8.27
C LYS A 172 -12.62 6.92 -7.37
N TYR A 173 -12.26 6.63 -6.12
CA TYR A 173 -13.08 5.82 -5.22
C TYR A 173 -13.28 6.43 -3.84
N GLY A 174 -12.38 7.29 -3.38
CA GLY A 174 -12.53 8.02 -2.12
C GLY A 174 -13.33 9.31 -2.28
N GLU A 175 -13.29 10.12 -1.22
CA GLU A 175 -13.94 11.41 -1.17
C GLU A 175 -13.09 12.44 -0.42
N GLN A 176 -13.30 13.72 -0.74
CA GLN A 176 -12.76 14.81 0.06
C GLN A 176 -13.70 15.07 1.23
N LEU A 177 -13.13 15.09 2.44
CA LEU A 177 -13.83 15.32 3.69
C LEU A 177 -14.03 16.83 3.94
N SER A 178 -14.90 17.15 4.90
CA SER A 178 -15.24 18.54 5.24
C SER A 178 -14.05 19.40 5.71
N ASP A 179 -12.98 18.77 6.21
CA ASP A 179 -11.73 19.44 6.61
C ASP A 179 -10.73 19.60 5.44
N GLY A 180 -11.12 19.19 4.23
CA GLY A 180 -10.29 19.24 3.02
C GLY A 180 -9.35 18.05 2.84
N SER A 181 -9.23 17.15 3.81
CA SER A 181 -8.46 15.91 3.69
C SER A 181 -9.18 14.89 2.79
N TRP A 182 -8.47 13.85 2.38
CA TRP A 182 -9.06 12.74 1.61
C TRP A 182 -9.22 11.50 2.46
N GLY A 183 -10.29 10.76 2.21
CA GLY A 183 -10.57 9.49 2.86
C GLY A 183 -11.26 8.51 1.92
N ILE A 184 -11.38 7.27 2.38
CA ILE A 184 -12.08 6.21 1.66
C ILE A 184 -12.76 5.26 2.64
N THR A 185 -14.02 4.91 2.36
CA THR A 185 -14.74 3.90 3.15
C THR A 185 -14.30 2.49 2.75
N TYR A 186 -14.52 1.49 3.62
CA TYR A 186 -14.24 0.10 3.26
C TYR A 186 -15.03 -0.39 2.03
N PRO A 187 -16.35 -0.15 1.90
CA PRO A 187 -17.09 -0.49 0.68
C PRO A 187 -16.51 0.14 -0.60
N ASP A 188 -16.06 1.39 -0.53
CA ASP A 188 -15.48 2.08 -1.67
C ASP A 188 -14.09 1.56 -2.01
N ALA A 189 -13.28 1.22 -1.01
CA ALA A 189 -12.02 0.51 -1.22
C ALA A 189 -12.23 -0.83 -1.94
N LEU A 190 -13.25 -1.61 -1.56
CA LEU A 190 -13.60 -2.86 -2.26
C LEU A 190 -14.12 -2.64 -3.68
N LYS A 191 -14.85 -1.55 -3.92
CA LYS A 191 -15.24 -1.12 -5.28
C LYS A 191 -14.00 -0.77 -6.10
N GLY A 192 -13.02 -0.12 -5.47
CA GLY A 192 -11.69 0.16 -6.02
C GLY A 192 -10.94 -1.11 -6.41
N ALA A 193 -10.76 -2.05 -5.48
CA ALA A 193 -10.14 -3.35 -5.71
C ALA A 193 -10.77 -4.11 -6.89
N ARG A 194 -12.11 -4.14 -6.98
CA ARG A 194 -12.83 -4.73 -8.12
C ARG A 194 -12.54 -3.99 -9.44
N GLY A 195 -12.35 -2.67 -9.36
CA GLY A 195 -12.04 -1.82 -10.50
C GLY A 195 -10.63 -2.00 -11.07
N GLN A 196 -9.69 -2.59 -10.32
CA GLN A 196 -8.30 -2.83 -10.74
C GLN A 196 -8.02 -4.25 -11.25
N ARG A 197 -9.03 -5.13 -11.27
CA ARG A 197 -8.84 -6.54 -11.62
C ARG A 197 -8.23 -6.74 -13.00
N CYS A 198 -7.15 -7.52 -13.05
CA CYS A 198 -6.61 -8.07 -14.29
C CYS A 198 -7.29 -9.40 -14.64
N VAL A 199 -7.62 -9.62 -15.92
CA VAL A 199 -8.46 -10.75 -16.39
C VAL A 199 -7.97 -12.13 -15.96
N ASN A 200 -6.64 -12.34 -15.90
CA ASN A 200 -6.02 -13.63 -15.60
C ASN A 200 -5.24 -13.59 -14.28
N ASP A 201 -5.79 -12.94 -13.26
CA ASP A 201 -5.14 -12.82 -11.95
C ASP A 201 -6.10 -13.11 -10.78
N PRO A 202 -6.69 -14.32 -10.70
CA PRO A 202 -7.60 -14.69 -9.63
C PRO A 202 -6.92 -14.68 -8.24
N PHE A 203 -5.61 -14.94 -8.20
CA PHE A 203 -4.81 -14.79 -6.98
C PHE A 203 -4.82 -13.32 -6.52
N GLY A 204 -4.45 -12.38 -7.40
CA GLY A 204 -4.46 -10.96 -7.08
C GLY A 204 -5.84 -10.43 -6.70
N TRP A 205 -6.92 -10.98 -7.25
CA TRP A 205 -8.29 -10.58 -6.83
C TRP A 205 -8.59 -10.90 -5.37
N LEU A 206 -8.09 -12.04 -4.89
CA LEU A 206 -8.25 -12.46 -3.49
C LEU A 206 -7.23 -11.78 -2.59
N ALA A 207 -6.00 -11.61 -3.07
CA ALA A 207 -4.93 -10.89 -2.35
C ALA A 207 -5.33 -9.43 -2.10
N GLU A 208 -5.79 -8.69 -3.11
CA GLU A 208 -6.22 -7.30 -2.98
C GLU A 208 -7.43 -7.15 -2.02
N LEU A 209 -8.38 -8.11 -2.05
CA LEU A 209 -9.47 -8.15 -1.09
C LEU A 209 -8.95 -8.32 0.34
N PHE A 210 -8.01 -9.25 0.54
CA PHE A 210 -7.37 -9.48 1.83
C PHE A 210 -6.59 -8.23 2.29
N GLU A 211 -5.80 -7.61 1.42
CA GLU A 211 -4.97 -6.43 1.70
C GLU A 211 -5.81 -5.22 2.14
N TRP A 212 -6.92 -4.91 1.44
CA TRP A 212 -7.83 -3.84 1.86
C TRP A 212 -8.59 -4.17 3.15
N THR A 213 -8.97 -5.43 3.35
CA THR A 213 -9.60 -5.88 4.60
C THR A 213 -8.61 -5.73 5.76
N ALA A 214 -7.36 -6.15 5.57
CA ALA A 214 -6.30 -6.04 6.57
C ALA A 214 -5.96 -4.58 6.87
N THR A 215 -5.93 -3.73 5.85
CA THR A 215 -5.76 -2.28 6.00
C THR A 215 -6.88 -1.68 6.87
N TRP A 216 -8.15 -1.99 6.56
CA TRP A 216 -9.28 -1.51 7.35
C TRP A 216 -9.26 -2.03 8.79
N LEU A 217 -8.95 -3.30 9.01
CA LEU A 217 -8.83 -3.88 10.36
C LEU A 217 -7.68 -3.27 11.17
N THR A 218 -6.58 -2.91 10.51
CA THR A 218 -5.41 -2.31 11.16
C THR A 218 -5.62 -0.84 11.48
N ILE A 219 -6.28 -0.09 10.59
CA ILE A 219 -6.61 1.32 10.84
C ILE A 219 -7.76 1.44 11.85
N TRP A 220 -8.77 0.58 11.72
CA TRP A 220 -9.99 0.55 12.53
C TRP A 220 -10.60 1.96 12.76
N PRO A 221 -10.96 2.69 11.68
CA PRO A 221 -11.37 4.08 11.79
C PRO A 221 -12.70 4.22 12.53
N HIS A 222 -12.75 5.09 13.54
CA HIS A 222 -13.92 5.25 14.43
C HIS A 222 -15.19 5.69 13.70
N ASP A 223 -15.06 6.46 12.62
CA ASP A 223 -16.18 6.94 11.78
C ASP A 223 -16.30 6.15 10.47
N GLY A 224 -15.58 5.04 10.32
CA GLY A 224 -15.66 4.17 9.15
C GLY A 224 -14.88 4.65 7.92
N ILE A 225 -14.15 5.76 8.00
CA ILE A 225 -13.40 6.34 6.88
C ILE A 225 -11.89 6.13 7.11
N MET A 226 -11.20 5.44 6.22
CA MET A 226 -9.73 5.37 6.27
C MET A 226 -9.16 6.65 5.67
N ARG A 227 -8.31 7.36 6.41
CA ARG A 227 -7.72 8.61 5.91
C ARG A 227 -6.59 8.31 4.94
N MET A 228 -6.45 9.13 3.91
CA MET A 228 -5.42 8.96 2.88
C MET A 228 -4.02 8.87 3.49
N GLU A 229 -3.71 9.68 4.50
CA GLU A 229 -2.40 9.66 5.15
C GLU A 229 -2.16 8.41 6.01
N ASP A 230 -3.21 7.84 6.61
CA ASP A 230 -3.09 6.58 7.35
C ASP A 230 -2.87 5.41 6.38
N VAL A 231 -3.60 5.38 5.26
CA VAL A 231 -3.40 4.37 4.19
C VAL A 231 -2.03 4.53 3.54
N ARG A 232 -1.57 5.76 3.28
CA ARG A 232 -0.19 6.05 2.82
C ARG A 232 0.83 5.45 3.79
N GLY A 233 0.61 5.63 5.09
CA GLY A 233 1.44 5.05 6.13
C GLY A 233 1.38 3.52 6.21
N VAL A 234 0.27 2.90 5.77
CA VAL A 234 0.21 1.44 5.60
C VAL A 234 1.07 1.01 4.43
N TYR A 235 1.09 1.74 3.31
CA TYR A 235 2.00 1.44 2.20
C TYR A 235 3.46 1.44 2.69
N ASP A 236 4.00 2.56 3.17
CA ASP A 236 5.41 2.58 3.60
C ASP A 236 5.69 1.91 4.96
N GLY A 237 4.68 1.33 5.63
CA GLY A 237 4.81 0.68 6.92
C GLY A 237 4.94 1.63 8.12
N SER A 238 5.05 2.94 7.91
CA SER A 238 5.15 3.94 8.98
C SER A 238 3.94 3.91 9.93
N TYR A 239 2.75 3.58 9.41
CA TYR A 239 1.54 3.43 10.23
C TYR A 239 1.67 2.30 11.26
N PHE A 240 2.29 1.18 10.90
CA PHE A 240 2.50 0.05 11.83
C PHE A 240 3.39 0.46 13.00
N PHE A 241 4.49 1.14 12.71
CA PHE A 241 5.38 1.67 13.75
C PHE A 241 4.73 2.79 14.56
N LYS A 242 3.89 3.64 13.94
CA LYS A 242 3.11 4.66 14.65
C LYS A 242 2.20 4.04 15.72
N ILE A 243 1.46 2.98 15.40
CA ILE A 243 0.44 2.42 16.32
C ILE A 243 0.97 1.28 17.23
N ALA A 244 2.10 0.67 16.87
CA ALA A 244 2.61 -0.52 17.56
C ALA A 244 4.13 -0.51 17.79
N GLY A 245 4.84 0.56 17.43
CA GLY A 245 6.30 0.64 17.58
C GLY A 245 6.79 0.45 19.02
N GLU A 246 6.13 1.06 19.99
CA GLU A 246 6.47 0.88 21.41
C GLU A 246 6.24 -0.57 21.88
N ARG A 247 5.09 -1.17 21.53
CA ARG A 247 4.78 -2.57 21.85
C ARG A 247 5.79 -3.51 21.20
N ARG A 248 6.13 -3.29 19.93
CA ARG A 248 7.16 -4.04 19.20
C ARG A 248 8.51 -3.94 19.89
N GLN A 249 8.93 -2.74 20.30
CA GLN A 249 10.20 -2.56 21.00
C GLN A 249 10.24 -3.30 22.34
N LYS A 250 9.16 -3.21 23.15
CA LYS A 250 9.06 -3.96 24.41
C LYS A 250 9.11 -5.48 24.16
N TYR A 251 8.43 -5.97 23.13
CA TYR A 251 8.46 -7.39 22.77
C TYR A 251 9.87 -7.84 22.39
N VAL A 252 10.56 -7.11 21.51
CA VAL A 252 11.93 -7.44 21.07
C VAL A 252 12.93 -7.41 22.24
N LYS A 253 12.72 -6.54 23.24
CA LYS A 253 13.53 -6.50 24.47
C LYS A 253 13.17 -7.59 25.50
N GLY A 254 12.13 -8.38 25.26
CA GLY A 254 11.61 -9.35 26.23
C GLY A 254 10.82 -8.74 27.38
N GLU A 255 10.44 -7.46 27.29
CA GLU A 255 9.65 -6.72 28.28
C GLU A 255 8.13 -6.90 28.08
N LEU A 256 7.72 -7.46 26.95
CA LEU A 256 6.34 -7.79 26.61
C LEU A 256 6.27 -9.23 26.12
N VAL A 257 5.33 -10.00 26.68
CA VAL A 257 5.00 -11.35 26.20
C VAL A 257 3.68 -11.29 25.45
N ILE A 258 3.67 -11.77 24.21
CA ILE A 258 2.45 -11.99 23.43
C ILE A 258 2.05 -13.46 23.63
N ILE A 259 0.89 -13.66 24.23
CA ILE A 259 0.25 -14.98 24.42
C ILE A 259 -0.70 -15.22 23.25
#